data_AF-A0A9X4AWW2-F1
#
_entry.id   AF-A0A9X4AWW2-F1
#
_cell.length_a   1.000
_cell.length_b   1.000
_cell.length_c   1.000
_cell.angle_alpha   90.00
_cell.angle_beta   90.00
_cell.angle_gamma   90.00
#
_symmetry.space_group_name_H-M   'P 1'
#
loop_
_entity.id
_entity.type
_entity.pdbx_description
1 polymer ?
#
loop_
_entity_poly.entity_id
_entity_poly.type
_entity_poly.pdbx_seq_one_letter_code
_entity_poly.pdbx_strand_id
1 'polypeptide(L)'
;MEPNIVDEGGVTVVEGQPNQAFLTSARDVDRVIEACFGSRAGCVLLYTANLPAAFFDLSSRVAGDILQKLRNYRIRLAVVCPPGSVSYSSRFGEMVTEENRGEHFGVFETREAAVEWIHAFA
;
A
#
# COMPACT_ATOMS: atom_id res chain seq x y z
N MET A 1 6.79 -12.53 9.11
CA MET A 1 6.53 -13.20 7.82
C MET A 1 7.14 -12.41 6.69
N GLU A 2 7.32 -13.08 5.57
CA GLU A 2 7.90 -12.53 4.36
C GLU A 2 6.77 -12.23 3.35
N PRO A 3 6.84 -11.10 2.64
CA PRO A 3 5.93 -10.81 1.53
C PRO A 3 6.28 -11.70 0.33
N ASN A 4 5.35 -11.82 -0.61
CA ASN A 4 5.60 -12.45 -1.90
C ASN A 4 6.23 -11.43 -2.85
N ILE A 5 7.08 -11.90 -3.77
CA ILE A 5 7.58 -11.09 -4.88
C ILE A 5 6.91 -11.60 -6.15
N VAL A 6 6.19 -10.72 -6.84
CA VAL A 6 5.44 -11.04 -8.07
C VAL A 6 5.86 -10.10 -9.20
N ASP A 7 5.76 -10.59 -10.44
CA ASP A 7 5.91 -9.78 -11.64
C ASP A 7 4.51 -9.48 -12.18
N GLU A 8 4.15 -8.21 -12.23
CA GLU A 8 2.88 -7.72 -12.77
C GLU A 8 3.20 -6.83 -13.97
N GLY A 9 3.08 -7.40 -15.17
CA GLY A 9 3.28 -6.68 -16.43
C GLY A 9 4.70 -6.13 -16.62
N GLY A 10 5.73 -6.78 -16.06
CA GLY A 10 7.11 -6.30 -16.09
C GLY A 10 7.50 -5.36 -14.94
N VAL A 11 6.56 -5.06 -14.04
CA VAL A 11 6.84 -4.36 -12.77
C VAL A 11 7.01 -5.41 -11.67
N THR A 12 8.17 -5.41 -11.01
CA THR A 12 8.35 -6.20 -9.79
C THR A 12 7.61 -5.56 -8.63
N VAL A 13 6.75 -6.35 -7.96
CA VAL A 13 5.89 -5.91 -6.86
C VAL A 13 6.16 -6.76 -5.62
N VAL A 14 6.26 -6.08 -4.47
CA VAL A 14 6.22 -6.73 -3.16
C VAL A 14 4.77 -6.81 -2.70
N GLU A 15 4.24 -8.02 -2.61
CA GLU A 15 2.85 -8.30 -2.28
C GLU A 15 2.70 -8.89 -0.87
N GLY A 16 1.88 -8.25 -0.04
CA GLY A 16 1.51 -8.76 1.28
C GLY A 16 0.57 -9.96 1.18
N GLN A 17 0.46 -10.76 2.26
CA GLN A 17 -0.50 -11.87 2.29
C GLN A 17 -1.90 -11.39 2.72
N PRO A 18 -2.99 -11.69 1.98
CA PRO A 18 -4.31 -11.08 2.20
C PRO A 18 -4.90 -11.16 3.61
N ASN A 19 -4.54 -12.17 4.40
CA ASN A 19 -5.15 -12.46 5.70
C ASN A 19 -4.18 -12.30 6.87
N GLN A 20 -3.12 -11.51 6.69
CA GLN A 20 -2.01 -11.54 7.63
C GLN A 20 -1.42 -10.15 7.87
N ALA A 21 -1.16 -9.80 9.13
CA ALA A 21 -0.48 -8.55 9.44
C ALA A 21 0.94 -8.52 8.84
N PHE A 22 1.30 -7.38 8.24
CA PHE A 22 2.64 -7.13 7.72
C PHE A 22 3.24 -5.87 8.33
N LEU A 23 2.45 -4.79 8.39
CA LEU A 23 2.71 -3.58 9.13
C LEU A 23 1.83 -3.58 10.39
N THR A 24 2.46 -3.51 11.57
CA THR A 24 1.73 -3.36 12.84
C THR A 24 1.80 -1.94 13.38
N SER A 25 2.74 -1.14 12.89
CA SER A 25 2.89 0.28 13.18
C SER A 25 3.62 1.00 12.04
N ALA A 26 3.66 2.34 12.09
CA ALA A 26 4.46 3.14 11.16
C ALA A 26 5.97 2.80 11.20
N ARG A 27 6.48 2.25 12.31
CA ARG A 27 7.89 1.83 12.43
C ARG A 27 8.21 0.62 11.57
N ASP A 28 7.22 -0.20 11.25
CA ASP A 28 7.44 -1.41 10.45
C ASP A 28 7.60 -1.11 8.95
N VAL A 29 7.38 0.14 8.52
CA VAL A 29 7.54 0.53 7.11
C VAL A 29 8.96 0.29 6.58
N ASP A 30 9.97 0.29 7.45
CA ASP A 30 11.34 -0.07 7.07
C ASP A 30 11.42 -1.48 6.49
N ARG A 31 10.59 -2.42 6.96
CA ARG A 31 10.55 -3.79 6.45
C ARG A 31 10.00 -3.85 5.03
N VAL A 32 9.02 -3.00 4.72
CA VAL A 32 8.49 -2.86 3.35
C VAL A 32 9.59 -2.32 2.44
N ILE A 33 10.30 -1.29 2.90
CA ILE A 33 11.39 -0.66 2.14
C ILE A 33 12.49 -1.67 1.88
N GLU A 34 12.97 -2.38 2.90
CA GLU A 34 13.97 -3.44 2.78
C GLU A 34 13.55 -4.52 1.76
N ALA A 35 12.29 -4.97 1.82
CA ALA A 35 11.76 -5.95 0.87
C ALA A 35 11.76 -5.40 -0.57
N CYS A 36 11.40 -4.14 -0.77
CA CYS A 36 11.45 -3.49 -2.08
C CYS A 36 12.87 -3.39 -2.63
N PHE A 37 13.82 -2.92 -1.81
CA PHE A 37 15.21 -2.80 -2.24
C PHE A 37 15.86 -4.16 -2.52
N GLY A 38 15.56 -5.17 -1.70
CA GLY A 38 16.06 -6.55 -1.91
C GLY A 38 15.56 -7.20 -3.20
N SER A 39 14.33 -6.86 -3.61
CA SER A 39 13.69 -7.39 -4.83
C SER A 39 13.77 -6.47 -6.05
N ARG A 40 14.32 -5.24 -5.89
CA ARG A 40 14.25 -4.15 -6.88
C ARG A 40 12.82 -3.77 -7.28
N ALA A 41 11.86 -3.97 -6.39
CA ALA A 41 10.48 -3.58 -6.60
C ALA A 41 10.29 -2.08 -6.40
N GLY A 42 9.64 -1.42 -7.37
CA GLY A 42 9.21 -0.03 -7.26
C GLY A 42 7.79 0.13 -6.71
N CYS A 43 7.10 -0.98 -6.45
CA CYS A 43 5.72 -0.99 -6.02
C CYS A 43 5.48 -2.04 -4.92
N VAL A 44 4.53 -1.73 -4.04
CA VAL A 44 4.03 -2.60 -2.98
C VAL A 44 2.51 -2.71 -3.09
N LEU A 45 2.01 -3.94 -3.04
CA LEU A 45 0.58 -4.25 -2.97
C LEU A 45 0.26 -4.83 -1.60
N LEU A 46 -0.58 -4.15 -0.82
CA LEU A 46 -1.02 -4.58 0.50
C LEU A 46 -2.54 -4.73 0.55
N TYR A 47 -2.99 -5.56 1.48
CA TYR A 47 -4.40 -5.75 1.82
C TYR A 47 -4.72 -5.04 3.13
N THR A 48 -6.00 -4.80 3.39
CA THR A 48 -6.43 -4.18 4.66
C THR A 48 -5.90 -4.91 5.89
N ALA A 49 -5.84 -6.25 5.87
CA ALA A 49 -5.28 -7.05 6.95
C ALA A 49 -3.76 -6.90 7.13
N ASN A 50 -3.04 -6.42 6.11
CA ASN A 50 -1.60 -6.14 6.22
C ASN A 50 -1.30 -4.87 6.98
N LEU A 51 -2.27 -3.96 7.09
CA LEU A 51 -2.09 -2.60 7.61
C LEU A 51 -2.70 -2.48 9.02
N PRO A 52 -2.13 -1.63 9.89
CA PRO A 52 -2.75 -1.36 11.17
C PRO A 52 -4.06 -0.57 10.97
N ALA A 53 -5.07 -0.80 11.82
CA ALA A 53 -6.35 -0.07 11.74
C ALA A 53 -6.17 1.46 11.77
N ALA A 54 -5.15 1.95 12.48
CA ALA A 54 -4.77 3.36 12.53
C ALA A 54 -4.41 3.94 11.15
N PHE A 55 -3.93 3.13 10.20
CA PHE A 55 -3.68 3.59 8.82
C PHE A 55 -4.96 4.19 8.20
N PHE A 56 -6.13 3.63 8.50
CA PHE A 56 -7.41 4.04 7.94
C PHE A 56 -8.06 5.22 8.69
N ASP A 57 -7.41 5.71 9.75
CA ASP A 57 -7.77 6.91 10.47
C ASP A 57 -6.67 7.97 10.31
N LEU A 58 -6.93 8.96 9.43
CA LEU A 58 -5.97 10.02 9.15
C LEU A 58 -5.56 10.82 10.40
N SER A 59 -6.40 10.89 11.45
CA SER A 59 -6.07 11.61 12.68
C SER A 59 -4.94 10.94 13.48
N SER A 60 -4.72 9.65 13.27
CA SER A 60 -3.64 8.88 13.90
C SER A 60 -2.23 9.26 13.39
N ARG A 61 -2.16 9.94 12.24
CA ARG A 61 -0.93 10.26 11.47
C ARG A 61 -0.19 9.05 10.88
N VAL A 62 -0.62 7.82 11.16
CA VAL A 62 0.05 6.59 10.71
C VAL A 62 0.12 6.49 9.19
N ALA A 63 -0.99 6.76 8.48
CA ALA A 63 -0.96 6.77 7.01
C ALA A 63 -0.03 7.85 6.45
N GLY A 64 -0.09 9.07 7.00
CA GLY A 64 0.79 10.16 6.57
C GLY A 64 2.27 9.81 6.70
N ASP A 65 2.68 9.27 7.86
CA ASP A 65 4.06 8.89 8.13
C ASP A 65 4.54 7.76 7.19
N ILE A 66 3.71 6.73 6.98
CA ILE A 66 4.02 5.61 6.07
C ILE A 66 4.14 6.13 4.63
N LEU A 67 3.14 6.86 4.14
CA LEU A 67 3.11 7.35 2.76
C LEU A 67 4.23 8.35 2.47
N GLN A 68 4.54 9.24 3.42
CA GLN A 68 5.67 10.17 3.27
C GLN A 68 6.99 9.40 3.17
N LYS A 69 7.18 8.38 4.01
CA LYS A 69 8.40 7.59 3.99
C LYS A 69 8.53 6.81 2.68
N LEU A 70 7.49 6.11 2.21
CA LEU A 70 7.50 5.41 0.92
C LEU A 70 7.80 6.36 -0.26
N ARG A 71 7.23 7.57 -0.25
CA ARG A 71 7.53 8.62 -1.25
C ARG A 71 9.01 9.02 -1.29
N ASN A 72 9.66 9.15 -0.13
CA ASN A 72 11.10 9.47 -0.07
C ASN A 72 11.97 8.42 -0.77
N TYR A 73 11.51 7.16 -0.78
CA TYR A 73 12.18 6.05 -1.46
C TYR A 73 11.62 5.77 -2.87
N ARG A 74 10.68 6.60 -3.35
CA ARG A 74 9.98 6.40 -4.64
C ARG A 74 9.28 5.04 -4.77
N ILE A 75 8.80 4.51 -3.65
CA ILE A 75 8.02 3.27 -3.62
C ILE A 75 6.54 3.64 -3.71
N ARG A 76 5.84 3.04 -4.66
CA ARG A 76 4.39 3.17 -4.84
C ARG A 76 3.65 2.19 -3.94
N LEU A 77 2.49 2.58 -3.42
CA LEU A 77 1.66 1.74 -2.56
C LEU A 77 0.25 1.57 -3.18
N ALA A 78 -0.11 0.34 -3.50
CA ALA A 78 -1.48 -0.06 -3.78
C ALA A 78 -2.08 -0.78 -2.57
N VAL A 79 -3.30 -0.40 -2.17
CA VAL A 79 -4.02 -1.06 -1.09
C VAL A 79 -5.33 -1.67 -1.59
N VAL A 80 -5.48 -2.97 -1.42
CA VAL A 80 -6.72 -3.70 -1.69
C VAL A 80 -7.61 -3.63 -0.45
N CYS A 81 -8.72 -2.93 -0.60
CA CYS A 81 -9.78 -2.81 0.38
C CYS A 81 -11.15 -3.14 -0.23
N PRO A 82 -11.64 -4.37 -0.04
CA PRO A 82 -13.00 -4.73 -0.38
C PRO A 82 -14.02 -3.85 0.39
N PRO A 83 -15.19 -3.53 -0.21
CA PRO A 83 -16.24 -2.79 0.46
C PRO A 83 -16.61 -3.43 1.81
N GLY A 84 -16.67 -2.61 2.86
CA GLY A 84 -17.01 -3.06 4.21
C GLY A 84 -15.88 -3.76 4.99
N SER A 85 -14.69 -3.93 4.41
CA SER A 85 -13.56 -4.55 5.12
C SER A 85 -12.95 -3.64 6.20
N VAL A 86 -13.02 -2.33 6.03
CA VAL A 86 -12.60 -1.33 7.04
C VAL A 86 -13.54 -0.13 7.03
N SER A 87 -13.65 0.54 8.17
CA SER A 87 -14.32 1.84 8.27
C SER A 87 -13.28 2.95 8.15
N TYR A 88 -13.34 3.73 7.07
CA TYR A 88 -12.50 4.90 6.87
C TYR A 88 -13.08 6.13 7.55
N SER A 89 -12.22 7.02 8.04
CA SER A 89 -12.65 8.38 8.36
C SER A 89 -12.94 9.16 7.07
N SER A 90 -13.89 10.11 7.12
CA SER A 90 -14.20 10.95 5.94
C SER A 90 -12.96 11.63 5.37
N ARG A 91 -12.05 12.07 6.24
CA ARG A 91 -10.76 12.67 5.84
C ARG A 91 -9.82 11.69 5.14
N PHE A 92 -9.82 10.41 5.54
CA PHE A 92 -9.05 9.40 4.82
C PHE A 92 -9.60 9.21 3.40
N GLY A 93 -10.93 9.19 3.24
CA GLY A 93 -11.56 9.13 1.92
C GLY A 93 -11.24 10.35 1.03
N GLU A 94 -11.23 11.55 1.61
CA GLU A 94 -10.77 12.77 0.93
C GLU A 94 -9.32 12.64 0.46
N MET A 95 -8.41 12.21 1.35
CA MET A 95 -7.00 11.96 1.00
C MET A 95 -6.87 10.94 -0.13
N VAL A 96 -7.59 9.81 -0.09
CA VAL A 96 -7.58 8.82 -1.18
C VAL A 96 -8.02 9.45 -2.51
N THR A 97 -9.04 10.30 -2.48
CA THR A 97 -9.53 10.97 -3.69
C THR A 97 -8.52 11.95 -4.27
N GLU A 98 -7.75 12.64 -3.42
CA GLU A 98 -6.66 13.52 -3.83
C GLU A 98 -5.45 12.74 -4.36
N GLU A 99 -5.05 11.68 -3.65
CA GLU A 99 -3.89 10.84 -3.98
C GLU A 99 -4.13 9.98 -5.23
N ASN A 100 -5.38 9.60 -5.53
CA ASN A 100 -5.75 8.92 -6.78
C ASN A 100 -5.47 9.78 -8.03
N ARG A 101 -5.20 11.09 -7.88
CA ARG A 101 -4.70 11.95 -8.97
C ARG A 101 -3.18 11.89 -9.12
N GLY A 102 -2.49 11.37 -8.13
CA GLY A 102 -1.06 11.09 -8.15
C GLY A 102 -0.75 9.64 -8.51
N GLU A 103 0.54 9.33 -8.56
CA GLU A 103 1.03 8.01 -8.98
C GLU A 103 1.63 7.18 -7.82
N HIS A 104 1.56 7.69 -6.58
CA HIS A 104 2.29 7.11 -5.45
C HIS A 104 1.45 6.26 -4.51
N PHE A 105 0.14 6.52 -4.44
CA PHE A 105 -0.77 5.79 -3.55
C PHE A 105 -2.14 5.61 -4.21
N GLY A 106 -2.68 4.40 -4.13
CA GLY A 106 -4.03 4.08 -4.60
C GLY A 106 -4.72 3.06 -3.70
N VAL A 107 -6.04 3.19 -3.58
CA VAL A 107 -6.90 2.23 -2.87
C VAL A 107 -7.90 1.64 -3.86
N PHE A 108 -7.99 0.32 -3.87
CA PHE A 108 -8.75 -0.45 -4.86
C PHE A 108 -9.66 -1.47 -4.17
N GLU A 109 -10.82 -1.74 -4.75
CA GLU A 109 -11.75 -2.73 -4.20
C GLU A 109 -11.25 -4.17 -4.36
N THR A 110 -10.44 -4.43 -5.39
CA THR A 110 -9.95 -5.76 -5.75
C THR A 110 -8.45 -5.76 -6.06
N ARG A 111 -7.84 -6.95 -6.00
CA ARG A 111 -6.43 -7.12 -6.40
C ARG A 111 -6.25 -6.82 -7.89
N GLU A 112 -7.19 -7.22 -8.71
CA GLU A 112 -7.17 -7.05 -10.16
C GLU A 112 -7.11 -5.55 -10.52
N ALA A 113 -7.95 -4.73 -9.89
CA ALA A 113 -7.93 -3.28 -10.10
C ALA A 113 -6.62 -2.63 -9.64
N ALA A 114 -6.03 -3.11 -8.53
CA ALA A 114 -4.72 -2.66 -8.07
C ALA A 114 -3.62 -3.02 -9.07
N VAL A 115 -3.63 -4.22 -9.62
CA VAL A 115 -2.67 -4.69 -10.63
C VAL A 115 -2.80 -3.90 -11.93
N GLU A 116 -4.02 -3.62 -12.39
CA GLU A 116 -4.24 -2.76 -13.57
C GLU A 116 -3.61 -1.37 -13.40
N TRP A 117 -3.72 -0.78 -12.21
CA TRP A 117 -3.06 0.48 -11.89
C TRP A 117 -1.53 0.35 -11.90
N ILE A 118 -0.98 -0.76 -11.38
CA ILE A 118 0.47 -1.02 -11.38
C ILE A 118 1.02 -1.14 -12.81
N HIS A 119 0.29 -1.79 -13.70
CA HIS A 119 0.68 -1.94 -15.10
C HIS A 119 0.84 -0.60 -15.84
N ALA A 120 0.21 0.47 -15.36
CA ALA A 120 0.40 1.80 -15.92
C ALA A 120 1.82 2.36 -15.72
N PHE A 121 2.66 1.69 -14.91
CA PHE A 121 4.04 2.11 -14.59
C PHE A 121 5.14 1.19 -15.16
N ALA A 122 4.76 0.18 -15.95
CA ALA A 122 5.68 -0.67 -16.70
C ALA A 122 6.34 0.12 -17.85
#